data_AF-A0A8S0UUV2-F1
#
_entry.id   AF-A0A8S0UUV2-F1
#
_cell.length_a   1.000
_cell.length_b   1.000
_cell.length_c   1.000
_cell.angle_alpha   90.00
_cell.angle_beta   90.00
_cell.angle_gamma   90.00
#
_symmetry.space_group_name_H-M   'P 1'
#
loop_
_entity.id
_entity.type
_entity.pdbx_description
1 polymer ?
#
loop_
_entity_poly.entity_id
_entity_poly.type
_entity_poly.pdbx_seq_one_letter_code
_entity_poly.pdbx_strand_id
1 'polypeptide(L)'
;MNLNSQVVKLSGLPPLIKALRASAELNDNHGFHFPGHKRGQAAPSELSELIGIGPFFHDVTELLELNRFFAPVGPFLKAKRQATDLFGAKETWFLVGGTSCGI
;
A
#
# COMPACT_ATOMS: atom_id res chain seq x y z
N MET A 1 6.42 -24.65 -2.09
CA MET A 1 7.19 -23.39 -1.95
C MET A 1 7.67 -23.28 -0.52
N ASN A 2 8.94 -22.92 -0.29
CA ASN A 2 9.57 -22.93 1.03
C ASN A 2 9.19 -21.66 1.82
N LEU A 3 8.47 -21.82 2.94
CA LEU A 3 8.02 -20.71 3.79
C LEU A 3 9.19 -19.83 4.29
N ASN A 4 10.38 -20.40 4.48
CA ASN A 4 11.54 -19.64 4.98
C ASN A 4 12.09 -18.63 3.95
N SER A 5 11.93 -18.85 2.64
CA SER A 5 12.42 -17.89 1.64
C SER A 5 11.49 -16.67 1.48
N GLN A 6 10.19 -16.85 1.72
CA GLN A 6 9.23 -15.75 1.74
C GLN A 6 9.35 -14.89 3.00
N VAL A 7 9.57 -15.51 4.17
CA VAL A 7 9.78 -14.79 5.44
C VAL A 7 11.03 -13.91 5.39
N VAL A 8 12.13 -14.39 4.80
CA VAL A 8 13.35 -13.59 4.58
C VAL A 8 13.14 -12.47 3.54
N LYS A 9 12.33 -12.70 2.51
CA LYS A 9 11.96 -11.64 1.53
C LYS A 9 11.14 -10.51 2.13
N LEU A 10 10.37 -10.77 3.19
CA LEU A 10 9.46 -9.81 3.82
C LEU A 10 10.10 -9.04 5.00
N SER A 11 11.29 -9.41 5.46
CA SER A 11 11.94 -8.78 6.62
C SER A 11 12.68 -7.48 6.28
N GLY A 12 13.18 -7.33 5.05
CA GLY A 12 13.88 -6.13 4.57
C GLY A 12 13.00 -5.07 3.91
N LEU A 13 11.70 -5.31 3.75
CA LEU A 13 10.81 -4.37 3.07
C LEU A 13 10.34 -3.23 3.98
N PRO A 14 10.21 -2.00 3.45
CA PRO A 14 9.58 -0.91 4.18
C PRO A 14 8.16 -1.29 4.64
N PRO A 15 7.70 -0.77 5.79
CA PRO A 15 6.44 -1.17 6.41
C PRO A 15 5.23 -1.09 5.48
N LEU A 16 5.13 -0.02 4.68
CA LEU A 16 4.04 0.14 3.71
C LEU A 16 4.08 -0.88 2.58
N ILE A 17 5.27 -1.17 2.04
CA ILE A 17 5.42 -2.17 0.97
C ILE A 17 5.07 -3.57 1.50
N LYS A 18 5.49 -3.88 2.72
CA LYS A 18 5.13 -5.15 3.38
C LYS A 18 3.62 -5.28 3.57
N ALA A 19 2.97 -4.22 4.05
CA ALA A 19 1.53 -4.20 4.29
C ALA A 19 0.74 -4.31 2.99
N LEU A 20 1.10 -3.55 1.95
CA LEU A 20 0.46 -3.63 0.63
C LEU A 20 0.56 -5.03 0.02
N ARG A 21 1.72 -5.68 0.15
CA ARG A 21 1.91 -7.06 -0.33
C ARG A 21 1.04 -8.05 0.45
N ALA A 22 1.04 -7.95 1.78
CA ALA A 22 0.21 -8.83 2.62
C ALA A 22 -1.28 -8.68 2.33
N SER A 23 -1.78 -7.45 2.16
CA SER A 23 -3.17 -7.21 1.77
C SER A 23 -3.49 -7.73 0.38
N ALA A 24 -2.54 -7.69 -0.54
CA ALA A 24 -2.66 -8.32 -1.85
C ALA A 24 -2.86 -9.84 -1.73
N GLU A 25 -2.07 -10.50 -0.87
CA GLU A 25 -2.12 -11.96 -0.67
C GLU A 25 -3.39 -12.43 0.05
N LEU A 26 -3.96 -11.60 0.94
CA LEU A 26 -5.20 -11.91 1.65
C LEU A 26 -6.42 -11.99 0.71
N ASN A 27 -6.30 -11.42 -0.50
CA ASN A 27 -7.24 -11.53 -1.63
C ASN A 27 -8.71 -11.60 -1.22
N ASP A 28 -9.11 -10.72 -0.31
CA ASP A 28 -10.47 -10.72 0.19
C ASP A 28 -11.37 -10.10 -0.90
N ASN A 29 -12.20 -10.95 -1.49
CA ASN A 29 -13.24 -10.61 -2.46
C ASN A 29 -14.37 -9.83 -1.75
N HIS A 30 -14.03 -8.76 -1.05
CA HIS A 30 -15.00 -7.88 -0.41
C HIS A 30 -15.73 -7.09 -1.50
N GLY A 31 -16.79 -7.70 -2.03
CA GLY A 31 -17.51 -7.29 -3.24
C GLY A 31 -18.07 -5.87 -3.26
N PHE A 32 -17.98 -5.09 -2.19
CA PHE A 32 -18.73 -3.84 -2.06
C PHE A 32 -17.90 -2.61 -1.62
N HIS A 33 -16.57 -2.65 -1.72
CA HIS A 33 -15.71 -1.47 -1.46
C HIS A 33 -15.08 -0.88 -2.73
N PHE A 34 -14.65 0.38 -2.65
CA PHE A 34 -13.87 1.04 -3.70
C PHE A 34 -12.43 0.52 -3.74
N PRO A 35 -11.73 0.61 -4.89
CA PRO A 35 -12.22 1.08 -6.19
C PRO A 35 -13.06 0.06 -6.98
N GLY A 36 -13.83 0.55 -7.95
CA GLY A 36 -14.79 -0.24 -8.73
C GLY A 36 -14.19 -1.32 -9.63
N HIS A 37 -12.89 -1.23 -9.98
CA HIS A 37 -12.21 -2.25 -10.77
C HIS A 37 -11.91 -3.53 -9.97
N LYS A 38 -12.17 -3.55 -8.65
CA LYS A 38 -12.07 -4.72 -7.76
C LYS A 38 -10.77 -5.50 -7.94
N ARG A 39 -9.64 -4.86 -7.63
CA ARG A 39 -8.29 -5.46 -7.79
C ARG A 39 -7.95 -5.93 -9.21
N GLY A 40 -8.66 -5.41 -10.21
CA GLY A 40 -8.42 -5.68 -11.63
C GLY A 40 -9.50 -6.54 -12.31
N GLN A 41 -10.44 -7.12 -11.56
CA GLN A 41 -11.53 -7.94 -12.11
C GLN A 41 -12.43 -7.17 -13.07
N ALA A 42 -12.64 -5.88 -12.81
CA ALA A 42 -13.41 -4.98 -13.66
C ALA A 42 -12.54 -3.84 -14.24
N ALA A 43 -11.23 -4.06 -14.33
CA ALA A 43 -10.35 -3.11 -15.03
C ALA A 43 -10.56 -3.26 -16.55
N PRO A 44 -10.59 -2.15 -17.32
CA PRO A 44 -10.63 -2.23 -18.78
C PRO A 44 -9.46 -3.06 -19.33
N SER A 45 -9.74 -3.93 -20.30
CA SER A 45 -8.75 -4.81 -20.93
C SER A 45 -7.60 -4.02 -21.53
N GLU A 46 -7.92 -2.97 -22.28
CA GLU A 46 -6.97 -2.11 -23.00
C GLU A 46 -6.00 -1.42 -22.03
N LEU A 47 -6.51 -1.01 -20.86
CA LEU A 47 -5.67 -0.39 -19.83
C LEU A 47 -4.82 -1.44 -19.13
N SER A 48 -5.38 -2.61 -18.82
CA SER A 48 -4.66 -3.72 -18.18
C SER A 48 -3.55 -4.27 -19.07
N GLU A 49 -3.75 -4.29 -20.39
CA GLU A 49 -2.72 -4.64 -21.38
C GLU A 49 -1.60 -3.60 -21.45
N LEU A 50 -1.95 -2.31 -21.32
CA LEU A 50 -0.98 -1.22 -21.40
C LEU A 50 -0.07 -1.12 -20.16
N ILE A 51 -0.63 -1.18 -18.95
CA ILE A 51 0.12 -0.94 -17.70
C ILE A 51 0.31 -2.20 -16.84
N GLY A 52 -0.23 -3.33 -17.27
CA GLY A 52 -0.28 -4.58 -16.52
C GLY A 52 -1.37 -4.61 -15.46
N ILE A 53 -1.67 -5.80 -14.93
CA ILE A 53 -2.67 -5.98 -13.87
C ILE A 53 -2.17 -5.59 -12.47
N GLY A 54 -0.85 -5.56 -12.29
CA GLY A 54 -0.18 -5.32 -11.00
C GLY A 54 -0.60 -4.03 -10.28
N PRO A 55 -0.68 -2.88 -10.97
CA PRO A 55 -1.14 -1.64 -10.36
C PRO A 55 -2.54 -1.75 -9.74
N PHE A 56 -3.50 -2.35 -10.44
CA PHE A 56 -4.86 -2.53 -9.93
C PHE A 56 -4.92 -3.43 -8.71
N PHE A 57 -4.01 -4.40 -8.59
CA PHE A 57 -3.98 -5.31 -7.46
C PHE A 57 -3.59 -4.62 -6.15
N HIS A 58 -2.83 -3.54 -6.24
CA HIS A 58 -2.38 -2.73 -5.10
C HIS A 58 -3.16 -1.42 -4.93
N ASP A 59 -4.02 -1.06 -5.89
CA ASP A 59 -4.97 0.04 -5.78
C ASP A 59 -6.14 -0.36 -4.88
N VAL A 60 -5.97 -0.10 -3.59
CA VAL A 60 -6.92 -0.41 -2.53
C VAL A 60 -7.25 0.85 -1.75
N THR A 61 -8.50 0.95 -1.28
CA THR A 61 -8.92 2.03 -0.39
C THR A 61 -8.40 1.84 1.03
N GLU A 62 -8.83 2.68 1.97
CA GLU A 62 -8.55 2.48 3.40
C GLU A 62 -9.15 1.15 3.90
N LEU A 63 -8.33 0.10 3.84
CA LEU A 63 -8.60 -1.13 4.57
C LEU A 63 -8.22 -0.91 6.03
N LEU A 64 -9.12 -1.25 6.95
CA LEU A 64 -8.94 -1.05 8.39
C LEU A 64 -7.63 -1.68 8.92
N GLU A 65 -7.22 -2.76 8.27
CA GLU A 65 -6.00 -3.54 8.50
C GLU A 65 -4.72 -2.91 7.91
N LEU A 66 -4.86 -1.97 6.97
CA LEU A 66 -3.75 -1.25 6.35
C LEU A 66 -3.54 0.15 6.93
N ASN A 67 -4.61 0.95 7.06
CA ASN A 67 -4.50 2.36 7.43
C ASN A 67 -5.84 3.04 7.76
N ARG A 68 -5.74 4.19 8.43
CA ARG A 68 -6.69 5.32 8.32
C ARG A 68 -5.88 6.58 8.01
N PHE A 69 -6.14 7.24 6.88
CA PHE A 69 -5.30 8.33 6.37
C PHE A 69 -5.23 9.53 7.34
N PHE A 70 -6.34 9.83 8.03
CA PHE A 70 -6.45 10.93 8.98
C PHE A 70 -6.09 10.57 10.43
N ALA A 71 -5.90 9.28 10.73
CA ALA A 71 -5.53 8.79 12.07
C ALA A 71 -4.55 7.61 11.94
N PRO A 72 -3.30 7.88 11.58
CA PRO A 72 -2.37 6.85 11.15
C PRO A 72 -2.05 5.89 12.30
N VAL A 73 -2.33 4.61 12.07
CA VAL A 73 -1.99 3.49 12.94
C VAL A 73 -1.22 2.43 12.14
N GLY A 74 -0.61 1.46 12.83
CA GLY A 74 -0.02 0.30 12.16
C GLY A 74 1.12 0.62 11.18
N PRO A 75 1.17 -0.01 10.00
CA PRO A 75 2.29 0.10 9.05
C PRO A 75 2.58 1.52 8.57
N PHE A 76 1.56 2.36 8.39
CA PHE A 76 1.73 3.74 7.94
C PHE A 76 2.44 4.60 8.98
N LEU A 77 2.04 4.49 10.25
CA LEU A 77 2.73 5.19 11.35
C LEU A 77 4.19 4.73 11.48
N LYS A 78 4.45 3.43 11.35
CA LYS A 78 5.82 2.89 11.38
C LYS A 78 6.68 3.44 10.24
N ALA A 79 6.13 3.55 9.03
CA ALA A 79 6.83 4.13 7.90
C ALA A 79 7.12 5.63 8.10
N LYS A 80 6.17 6.40 8.63
CA LYS A 80 6.40 7.81 8.97
C LYS A 80 7.55 7.98 9.96
N ARG A 81 7.56 7.20 11.05
CA ARG A 81 8.63 7.23 12.06
C ARG A 81 10.00 6.89 11.47
N GLN A 82 10.07 5.83 10.66
CA GLN A 82 11.32 5.47 9.98
C GLN A 82 11.82 6.59 9.04
N ALA A 83 10.92 7.29 8.36
CA ALA A 83 11.29 8.45 7.56
C ALA A 83 11.75 9.63 8.44
N THR A 84 11.07 9.89 9.56
CA THR A 84 11.47 10.92 10.53
C THR A 84 12.87 10.69 11.05
N ASP A 85 13.18 9.46 11.45
CA ASP A 85 14.52 9.07 11.92
C ASP A 85 15.56 9.22 10.80
N LEU A 86 15.24 8.79 9.57
CA LEU A 86 16.14 8.86 8.42
C LEU A 86 16.51 10.30 8.05
N PHE A 87 15.53 11.21 8.06
CA PHE A 87 15.74 12.60 7.67
C PHE A 87 16.17 13.51 8.84
N GLY A 88 16.26 12.98 10.06
CA GLY A 88 16.59 13.79 11.25
C GLY A 88 15.55 14.88 11.53
N ALA A 89 14.30 14.66 11.14
CA ALA A 89 13.22 15.62 11.31
C ALA A 89 12.53 15.46 12.67
N LYS A 90 11.75 16.47 13.08
CA LYS A 90 10.86 16.31 14.24
C LYS A 90 9.65 15.42 13.92
N GLU A 91 9.11 15.56 12.72
CA GLU A 91 7.97 14.82 12.20
C GLU A 91 8.08 14.73 10.67
N THR A 92 7.49 13.71 10.06
CA THR A 92 7.44 13.54 8.61
C THR A 92 6.01 13.34 8.14
N TRP A 93 5.63 13.91 7.00
CA TRP A 93 4.32 13.74 6.37
C TRP A 93 4.50 13.17 4.96
N PHE A 94 3.60 12.27 4.54
CA PHE A 94 3.58 11.73 3.19
C PHE A 94 2.52 12.46 2.36
N LEU A 95 2.94 13.00 1.23
CA LEU A 95 2.09 13.77 0.31
C LEU A 95 1.93 13.00 -1.00
N VAL A 96 0.72 12.99 -1.55
CA VAL A 96 0.41 12.36 -2.85
C VAL A 96 0.23 13.39 -3.97
N GLY A 97 0.08 14.68 -3.63
CA GLY A 97 -0.09 15.79 -4.58
C GLY A 97 1.20 16.54 -4.93
N GLY A 98 2.37 16.01 -4.56
CA GLY A 98 3.65 16.69 -4.72
C GLY A 98 3.89 17.85 -3.73
N THR A 99 5.02 18.53 -3.89
CA THR A 99 5.48 19.59 -2.96
C THR A 99 4.52 20.78 -2.88
N SER A 100 3.79 21.09 -3.97
CA SER A 100 2.81 22.18 -3.99
C SER A 100 1.71 22.01 -2.95
N CYS A 101 1.30 20.78 -2.63
CA CYS A 101 0.32 20.50 -1.58
C CYS A 101 0.91 20.49 -0.16
N GLY A 102 2.22 20.65 -0.02
CA GLY A 102 2.93 20.63 1.27
C GLY A 102 3.32 22.00 1.81
N ILE A 103 2.89 23.08 1.13
CA ILE A 103 3.10 24.48 1.53
C ILE A 103 1.97 24.92 2.45
#